data_AF-A0A7S0FBY1-F1
#
_entry.id   AF-A0A7S0FBY1-F1
#
_cell.length_a   1.000
_cell.length_b   1.000
_cell.length_c   1.000
_cell.angle_alpha   90.00
_cell.angle_beta   90.00
_cell.angle_gamma   90.00
#
_symmetry.space_group_name_H-M   'P 1'
#
loop_
_entity.id
_entity.type
_entity.pdbx_description
1 polymer ?
#
loop_
_entity_poly.entity_id
_entity_poly.type
_entity_poly.pdbx_seq_one_letter_code
_entity_poly.pdbx_strand_id
1 'polypeptide(L)'
;YSLAVILVAVLAIATCGVCFHMAKSTEEGRTWAFEQLCDLVLAAGSLLGLIAQRVLLSSKLLGANRALLVIFARHQSRNVLSKWWRISRRRSWLLAFLWLSSVLLRGVGAGLRHPEGLSWREATGLAAFAFASAALTGLTYGILHMSCAITLIVDTYCVQCWADWDVAERVHEWNRLTSLLRMVSRKAEKSFLILQTTALAMLFLCASEVVVHGGGSPFWPSAAAVLTIGVLLAFFKAADV
;
A
#
# COMPACT_ATOMS: atom_id res chain seq x y z
N TYR A 1 -0.23 17.77 10.93
CA TYR A 1 -0.97 16.49 10.84
C TYR A 1 -2.27 16.72 10.07
N SER A 2 -3.12 17.63 10.53
CA SER A 2 -4.42 17.94 9.92
C SER A 2 -4.38 18.36 8.45
N LEU A 3 -3.40 19.18 8.03
CA LEU A 3 -3.33 19.68 6.64
C LEU A 3 -3.17 18.59 5.57
N ALA A 4 -2.36 17.55 5.80
CA ALA A 4 -2.19 16.48 4.81
C ALA A 4 -3.42 15.57 4.73
N VAL A 5 -4.04 15.28 5.87
CA VAL A 5 -5.29 14.50 5.94
C VAL A 5 -6.43 15.27 5.27
N ILE A 6 -6.54 16.57 5.58
CA ILE A 6 -7.52 17.48 4.96
C ILE A 6 -7.25 17.57 3.46
N LEU A 7 -6.01 17.72 3.02
CA LEU A 7 -5.68 17.80 1.59
C LEU A 7 -6.05 16.51 0.86
N VAL A 8 -5.76 15.34 1.44
CA VAL A 8 -6.12 14.04 0.86
C VAL A 8 -7.64 13.83 0.85
N ALA A 9 -8.33 14.19 1.93
CA ALA A 9 -9.79 14.14 2.00
C ALA A 9 -10.44 15.11 1.00
N VAL A 10 -9.93 16.33 0.87
CA VAL A 10 -10.37 17.32 -0.12
C VAL A 10 -10.07 16.82 -1.53
N LEU A 11 -8.91 16.21 -1.79
CA LEU A 11 -8.60 15.58 -3.08
C LEU A 11 -9.55 14.42 -3.38
N ALA A 12 -9.87 13.57 -2.40
CA ALA A 12 -10.80 12.46 -2.55
C ALA A 12 -12.24 12.95 -2.80
N ILE A 13 -12.70 13.96 -2.05
CA ILE A 13 -14.02 14.58 -2.22
C ILE A 13 -14.09 15.32 -3.55
N ALA A 14 -13.04 16.07 -3.92
CA ALA A 14 -12.97 16.77 -5.20
C ALA A 14 -12.92 15.79 -6.37
N THR A 15 -12.18 14.68 -6.26
CA THR A 15 -12.20 13.62 -7.27
C THR A 15 -13.56 12.95 -7.34
N CYS A 16 -14.20 12.61 -6.21
CA CYS A 16 -15.58 12.10 -6.21
C CYS A 16 -16.58 13.09 -6.82
N GLY A 17 -16.45 14.39 -6.52
CA GLY A 17 -17.29 15.46 -7.06
C GLY A 17 -17.08 15.66 -8.57
N VAL A 18 -15.83 15.63 -9.03
CA VAL A 18 -15.49 15.67 -10.46
C VAL A 18 -15.97 14.39 -11.16
N CYS A 19 -15.86 13.22 -10.53
CA CYS A 19 -16.41 11.97 -11.06
C CYS A 19 -17.92 12.06 -11.23
N PHE A 20 -18.63 12.52 -10.20
CA PHE A 20 -20.08 12.65 -10.24
C PHE A 20 -20.52 13.68 -11.29
N HIS A 21 -19.81 14.79 -11.40
CA HIS A 21 -20.06 15.81 -12.41
C HIS A 21 -19.75 15.31 -13.83
N MET A 22 -18.65 14.59 -14.02
CA MET A 22 -18.27 13.98 -15.30
C MET A 22 -19.25 12.89 -15.69
N ALA A 23 -19.63 12.00 -14.75
CA ALA A 23 -20.64 10.95 -14.92
C ALA A 23 -21.98 11.53 -15.38
N LYS A 24 -22.40 12.66 -14.79
CA LYS A 24 -23.61 13.38 -15.20
C LYS A 24 -23.48 14.07 -16.56
N SER A 25 -22.26 14.41 -16.99
CA SER A 25 -21.97 14.99 -18.30
C SER A 25 -21.83 13.93 -19.41
N THR A 26 -21.74 12.63 -19.06
CA THR A 26 -21.50 11.51 -20.00
C THR A 26 -22.77 10.85 -20.55
N GLU A 27 -23.85 11.60 -20.78
CA GLU A 27 -24.89 11.12 -21.73
C GLU A 27 -24.33 10.95 -23.17
N GLU A 28 -23.11 11.44 -23.47
CA GLU A 28 -22.48 11.37 -24.81
C GLU A 28 -21.31 10.36 -24.95
N GLY A 29 -21.30 9.23 -24.23
CA GLY A 29 -20.50 8.06 -24.62
C GLY A 29 -18.97 8.11 -24.39
N ARG A 30 -18.46 8.80 -23.35
CA ARG A 30 -17.01 8.85 -23.03
C ARG A 30 -16.62 8.10 -21.75
N THR A 31 -16.72 6.76 -21.77
CA THR A 31 -16.21 5.86 -20.71
C THR A 31 -14.70 6.01 -20.44
N TRP A 32 -13.93 6.43 -21.44
CA TRP A 32 -12.47 6.61 -21.38
C TRP A 32 -11.97 7.67 -20.38
N ALA A 33 -12.82 8.61 -19.97
CA ALA A 33 -12.46 9.61 -18.98
C ALA A 33 -12.27 9.00 -17.58
N PHE A 34 -12.97 7.89 -17.31
CA PHE A 34 -13.00 7.29 -15.98
C PHE A 34 -11.72 6.53 -15.65
N GLU A 35 -11.22 5.73 -16.61
CA GLU A 35 -9.96 4.98 -16.45
C GLU A 35 -8.77 5.90 -16.16
N GLN A 36 -8.70 7.04 -16.85
CA GLN A 36 -7.62 8.03 -16.68
C GLN A 36 -7.67 8.70 -15.32
N LEU A 37 -8.88 8.95 -14.79
CA LEU A 37 -9.05 9.53 -13.48
C LEU A 37 -8.60 8.57 -12.37
N CYS A 38 -8.88 7.28 -12.53
CA CYS A 38 -8.39 6.26 -11.63
C CYS A 38 -6.86 6.15 -11.67
N ASP A 39 -6.27 6.17 -12.87
CA ASP A 39 -4.81 6.17 -13.01
C ASP A 39 -4.17 7.40 -12.37
N LEU A 40 -4.83 8.56 -12.49
CA LEU A 40 -4.40 9.79 -11.85
C LEU A 40 -4.45 9.69 -10.32
N VAL A 41 -5.53 9.16 -9.75
CA VAL A 41 -5.67 8.94 -8.31
C VAL A 41 -4.60 7.97 -7.81
N LEU A 42 -4.40 6.86 -8.53
CA LEU A 42 -3.37 5.87 -8.22
C LEU A 42 -1.97 6.49 -8.27
N ALA A 43 -1.65 7.25 -9.31
CA ALA A 43 -0.35 7.91 -9.49
C ALA A 43 -0.10 8.97 -8.41
N ALA A 44 -1.09 9.82 -8.14
CA ALA A 44 -1.00 10.85 -7.10
C ALA A 44 -0.81 10.23 -5.70
N GLY A 45 -1.61 9.22 -5.37
CA GLY A 45 -1.51 8.48 -4.11
C GLY A 45 -0.15 7.80 -3.95
N SER A 46 0.34 7.16 -5.01
CA SER A 46 1.65 6.50 -5.02
C SER A 46 2.80 7.50 -4.86
N LEU A 47 2.74 8.65 -5.52
CA LEU A 47 3.75 9.70 -5.40
C LEU A 47 3.78 10.29 -3.97
N LEU A 48 2.61 10.62 -3.41
CA LEU A 48 2.49 11.08 -2.03
C LEU A 48 3.02 10.03 -1.04
N GLY A 49 2.71 8.76 -1.29
CA GLY A 49 3.20 7.65 -0.49
C GLY A 49 4.72 7.51 -0.54
N LEU A 50 5.31 7.59 -1.73
CA LEU A 50 6.77 7.54 -1.91
C LEU A 50 7.48 8.71 -1.21
N ILE A 51 6.91 9.92 -1.27
CA ILE A 51 7.42 11.09 -0.55
C ILE A 51 7.38 10.82 0.96
N ALA A 52 6.25 10.31 1.48
CA ALA A 52 6.12 9.95 2.89
C ALA A 52 7.11 8.84 3.31
N GLN A 53 7.32 7.83 2.47
CA GLN A 53 8.26 6.74 2.73
C GLN A 53 9.72 7.21 2.66
N ARG A 54 10.07 8.17 1.79
CA ARG A 54 11.42 8.74 1.74
C ARG A 54 11.80 9.40 3.07
N VAL A 55 10.84 10.06 3.73
CA VAL A 55 11.00 10.60 5.09
C VAL A 55 11.23 9.48 6.12
N LEU A 56 10.65 8.30 5.89
CA LEU A 56 10.87 7.13 6.73
C LEU A 56 12.26 6.52 6.52
N LEU A 57 12.69 6.37 5.27
CA LEU A 57 14.02 5.85 4.91
C LEU A 57 15.16 6.76 5.39
N SER A 58 15.00 8.08 5.28
CA SER A 58 16.00 9.04 5.75
C SER A 58 16.24 8.96 7.26
N SER A 59 15.28 8.43 8.00
CA SER A 59 15.33 8.37 9.46
C SER A 59 16.14 7.20 10.04
N LYS A 60 16.97 6.54 9.21
CA LYS A 60 17.82 5.36 9.56
C LYS A 60 17.04 4.19 10.19
N LEU A 61 15.72 4.16 9.99
CA LEU A 61 14.83 3.19 10.62
C LEU A 61 14.84 1.85 9.87
N LEU A 62 15.03 1.90 8.55
CA LEU A 62 15.07 0.77 7.62
C LEU A 62 16.22 0.94 6.61
N GLY A 63 16.75 -0.17 6.12
CA GLY A 63 17.60 -0.22 4.92
C GLY A 63 19.11 -0.25 5.14
N ALA A 64 19.62 0.35 6.22
CA ALA A 64 21.04 0.23 6.55
C ALA A 64 21.31 -1.03 7.38
N ASN A 65 22.49 -1.64 7.22
CA ASN A 65 23.00 -2.70 8.13
C ASN A 65 23.04 -2.26 9.62
N ARG A 66 22.92 -0.96 9.88
CA ARG A 66 22.85 -0.30 11.18
C ARG A 66 21.48 0.32 11.49
N ALA A 67 20.43 -0.08 10.79
CA ALA A 67 19.09 0.39 11.10
C ALA A 67 18.69 -0.06 12.51
N LEU A 68 18.04 0.82 13.27
CA LEU A 68 17.68 0.55 14.68
C LEU A 68 16.88 -0.75 14.83
N LEU A 69 15.95 -1.01 13.92
CA LEU A 69 15.14 -2.23 13.90
C LEU A 69 16.00 -3.49 13.76
N VAL A 70 17.01 -3.44 12.89
CA VAL A 70 17.92 -4.56 12.62
C VAL A 70 18.87 -4.77 13.80
N ILE A 71 19.37 -3.69 14.40
CA ILE A 71 20.22 -3.76 15.60
C ILE A 71 19.42 -4.39 16.75
N PHE A 72 18.19 -3.94 16.98
CA PHE A 72 17.34 -4.47 18.04
C PHE A 72 16.98 -5.95 17.79
N ALA A 73 16.59 -6.30 16.56
CA ALA A 73 16.30 -7.69 16.18
C ALA A 73 17.53 -8.62 16.34
N ARG A 74 18.74 -8.13 16.04
CA ARG A 74 19.97 -8.89 16.26
C ARG A 74 20.29 -9.07 17.74
N HIS A 75 19.98 -8.08 18.58
CA HIS A 75 20.26 -8.13 20.00
C HIS A 75 19.35 -9.10 20.74
N GLN A 76 18.05 -9.13 20.42
CA GLN A 76 17.08 -9.98 21.10
C GLN A 76 17.26 -11.48 20.83
N SER A 77 17.37 -11.91 19.56
CA SER A 77 17.66 -13.31 19.24
C SER A 77 18.05 -13.50 17.77
N ARG A 78 19.04 -14.36 17.52
CA ARG A 78 19.47 -14.77 16.16
C ARG A 78 18.32 -15.33 15.32
N ASN A 79 17.27 -15.87 15.96
CA ASN A 79 16.11 -16.44 15.29
C ASN A 79 15.08 -15.40 14.80
N VAL A 80 15.06 -14.18 15.36
CA VAL A 80 14.09 -13.14 14.95
C VAL A 80 14.34 -12.75 13.50
N LEU A 81 15.60 -12.50 13.14
CA LEU A 81 15.96 -12.02 11.80
C LEU A 81 15.62 -13.04 10.71
N SER A 82 15.87 -14.33 10.96
CA SER A 82 15.59 -15.40 9.99
C SER A 82 14.09 -15.62 9.82
N LYS A 83 13.30 -15.58 10.92
CA LYS A 83 11.83 -15.63 10.88
C LYS A 83 11.27 -14.43 10.14
N TRP A 84 11.74 -13.22 10.46
CA TRP A 84 11.31 -11.97 9.83
C TRP A 84 11.54 -11.99 8.32
N TRP A 85 12.76 -12.34 7.88
CA TRP A 85 13.09 -12.42 6.46
C TRP A 85 12.21 -13.43 5.73
N ARG A 86 11.98 -14.62 6.31
CA ARG A 86 11.15 -15.67 5.71
C ARG A 86 9.70 -15.22 5.53
N ILE A 87 9.10 -14.63 6.56
CA ILE A 87 7.71 -14.13 6.50
C ILE A 87 7.61 -12.99 5.50
N SER A 88 8.55 -12.04 5.56
CA SER A 88 8.57 -10.90 4.64
C SER A 88 8.71 -11.33 3.18
N ARG A 89 9.60 -12.29 2.90
CA ARG A 89 9.81 -12.80 1.54
C ARG A 89 8.56 -13.46 0.98
N ARG A 90 7.84 -14.24 1.79
CA ARG A 90 6.54 -14.82 1.38
C ARG A 90 5.51 -13.74 1.05
N ARG A 91 5.40 -12.71 1.89
CA ARG A 91 4.49 -11.57 1.64
C ARG A 91 4.89 -10.77 0.40
N SER A 92 6.19 -10.58 0.16
CA SER A 92 6.70 -9.92 -1.05
C SER A 92 6.31 -10.67 -2.31
N TRP A 93 6.45 -11.99 -2.33
CA TRP A 93 6.02 -12.81 -3.47
C TRP A 93 4.52 -12.73 -3.73
N LEU A 94 3.70 -12.77 -2.67
CA LEU A 94 2.25 -12.62 -2.79
C LEU A 94 1.87 -11.26 -3.41
N LEU A 95 2.47 -10.18 -2.92
CA LEU A 95 2.23 -8.83 -3.44
C LEU A 95 2.71 -8.68 -4.89
N ALA A 96 3.88 -9.21 -5.23
CA ALA A 96 4.40 -9.21 -6.60
C ALA A 96 3.47 -9.98 -7.55
N PHE A 97 2.94 -11.13 -7.11
CA PHE A 97 1.98 -11.91 -7.89
C PHE A 97 0.66 -11.16 -8.11
N LEU A 98 0.12 -10.52 -7.08
CA LEU A 98 -1.10 -9.70 -7.18
C LEU A 98 -0.90 -8.51 -8.12
N TRP A 99 0.22 -7.80 -8.01
CA TRP A 99 0.59 -6.71 -8.89
C TRP A 99 0.70 -7.17 -10.34
N LEU A 100 1.46 -8.24 -10.60
CA LEU A 100 1.63 -8.78 -11.94
C LEU A 100 0.29 -9.21 -12.55
N SER A 101 -0.56 -9.88 -11.77
CA SER A 101 -1.90 -10.28 -12.21
C SER A 101 -2.78 -9.08 -12.57
N SER A 102 -2.73 -8.00 -11.78
CA SER A 102 -3.45 -6.76 -12.05
C SER A 102 -2.98 -6.09 -13.35
N VAL A 103 -1.66 -5.99 -13.56
CA VAL A 103 -1.09 -5.43 -14.80
C VAL A 103 -1.44 -6.27 -16.03
N LEU A 104 -1.33 -7.61 -15.93
CA LEU A 104 -1.69 -8.52 -17.01
C LEU A 104 -3.17 -8.42 -17.34
N LEU A 105 -4.05 -8.39 -16.34
CA LEU A 105 -5.50 -8.28 -16.55
C LEU A 105 -5.86 -6.98 -17.29
N ARG A 106 -5.19 -5.88 -16.92
CA ARG A 106 -5.36 -4.60 -17.63
C ARG A 106 -4.82 -4.65 -19.06
N GLY A 107 -3.66 -5.29 -19.27
CA GLY A 107 -3.07 -5.48 -20.60
C GLY A 107 -3.96 -6.32 -21.52
N VAL A 108 -4.53 -7.41 -21.01
CA VAL A 108 -5.51 -8.24 -21.73
C VAL A 108 -6.76 -7.43 -22.09
N GLY A 109 -7.28 -6.64 -21.13
CA GLY A 109 -8.42 -5.76 -21.38
C GLY A 109 -8.18 -4.76 -22.52
N ALA A 110 -6.97 -4.18 -22.60
CA ALA A 110 -6.59 -3.28 -23.67
C ALA A 110 -6.42 -4.02 -25.01
N GLY A 111 -5.75 -5.18 -25.03
CA GLY A 111 -5.57 -5.98 -26.23
C GLY A 111 -6.88 -6.51 -26.84
N LEU A 112 -7.86 -6.86 -26.00
CA LEU A 112 -9.18 -7.29 -26.46
C LEU A 112 -10.00 -6.15 -27.08
N ARG A 113 -9.77 -4.90 -26.66
CA ARG A 113 -10.43 -3.72 -27.26
C ARG A 113 -9.83 -3.34 -28.61
N HIS A 114 -8.55 -3.62 -28.82
CA HIS A 114 -7.81 -3.26 -30.03
C HIS A 114 -7.03 -4.46 -30.60
N PRO A 115 -7.71 -5.38 -31.32
CA PRO A 115 -7.10 -6.58 -31.86
C PRO A 115 -6.02 -6.30 -32.92
N GLU A 116 -6.08 -5.14 -33.58
CA GLU A 116 -5.06 -4.70 -34.55
C GLU A 116 -3.75 -4.26 -33.88
N GLY A 117 -3.72 -4.17 -32.54
CA GLY A 117 -2.56 -3.77 -31.75
C GLY A 117 -2.87 -2.60 -30.81
N LEU A 118 -2.02 -2.46 -29.80
CA LEU A 118 -2.12 -1.38 -28.82
C LEU A 118 -1.75 -0.04 -29.44
N SER A 119 -2.64 0.94 -29.32
CA SER A 119 -2.28 2.32 -29.65
C SER A 119 -1.19 2.84 -28.69
N TRP A 120 -0.36 3.78 -29.15
CA TRP A 120 0.68 4.40 -28.31
C TRP A 120 0.11 4.98 -26.99
N ARG A 121 -1.11 5.53 -27.06
CA ARG A 121 -1.82 6.07 -25.91
C ARG A 121 -2.16 4.99 -24.88
N GLU A 122 -2.60 3.83 -25.31
CA GLU A 122 -2.92 2.72 -24.40
C GLU A 122 -1.67 2.09 -23.82
N ALA A 123 -0.61 1.95 -24.63
CA ALA A 123 0.69 1.47 -24.17
C ALA A 123 1.25 2.38 -23.07
N THR A 124 1.18 3.70 -23.25
CA THR A 124 1.60 4.68 -22.25
C THR A 124 0.72 4.66 -21.00
N GLY A 125 -0.61 4.52 -21.14
CA GLY A 125 -1.53 4.34 -20.02
C GLY A 125 -1.25 3.07 -19.20
N LEU A 126 -1.01 1.93 -19.88
CA LEU A 126 -0.66 0.67 -19.25
C LEU A 126 0.68 0.77 -18.50
N ALA A 127 1.68 1.42 -19.11
CA ALA A 127 2.97 1.65 -18.47
C ALA A 127 2.85 2.55 -17.23
N ALA A 128 2.08 3.63 -17.31
CA ALA A 128 1.81 4.53 -16.19
C ALA A 128 1.09 3.79 -15.05
N PHE A 129 0.07 2.98 -15.37
CA PHE A 129 -0.62 2.14 -14.40
C PHE A 129 0.32 1.12 -13.75
N ALA A 130 1.15 0.42 -14.53
CA ALA A 130 2.09 -0.57 -14.03
C ALA A 130 3.10 0.06 -13.07
N PHE A 131 3.63 1.23 -13.39
CA PHE A 131 4.55 1.98 -12.53
C PHE A 131 3.88 2.47 -11.25
N ALA A 132 2.71 3.11 -11.35
CA ALA A 132 1.99 3.63 -10.19
C ALA A 132 1.55 2.50 -9.25
N SER A 133 0.96 1.42 -9.79
CA SER A 133 0.59 0.25 -9.00
C SER A 133 1.79 -0.47 -8.38
N ALA A 134 2.96 -0.50 -9.05
CA ALA A 134 4.18 -1.05 -8.48
C ALA A 134 4.67 -0.22 -7.28
N ALA A 135 4.63 1.12 -7.40
CA ALA A 135 4.96 2.03 -6.31
C ALA A 135 4.02 1.83 -5.11
N LEU A 136 2.70 1.76 -5.34
CA LEU A 136 1.71 1.45 -4.31
C LEU A 136 2.00 0.10 -3.63
N THR A 137 2.27 -0.93 -4.43
CA THR A 137 2.59 -2.28 -3.93
C THR A 137 3.87 -2.29 -3.09
N GLY A 138 4.91 -1.55 -3.52
CA GLY A 138 6.16 -1.39 -2.78
C GLY A 138 5.97 -0.67 -1.44
N LEU A 139 5.10 0.36 -1.40
CA LEU A 139 4.72 1.05 -0.19
C LEU A 139 4.00 0.11 0.79
N THR A 140 3.00 -0.65 0.31
CA THR A 140 2.29 -1.66 1.11
C THR A 140 3.25 -2.71 1.65
N TYR A 141 4.17 -3.21 0.81
CA TYR A 141 5.21 -4.13 1.26
C TYR A 141 6.08 -3.53 2.37
N GLY A 142 6.50 -2.27 2.23
CA GLY A 142 7.29 -1.56 3.24
C GLY A 142 6.59 -1.51 4.60
N ILE A 143 5.29 -1.22 4.62
CA ILE A 143 4.49 -1.22 5.86
C ILE A 143 4.39 -2.63 6.45
N LEU A 144 3.99 -3.62 5.64
CA LEU A 144 3.91 -5.02 6.09
C LEU A 144 5.23 -5.54 6.66
N HIS A 145 6.35 -5.15 6.04
CA HIS A 145 7.69 -5.54 6.45
C HIS A 145 8.06 -4.97 7.81
N MET A 146 7.75 -3.69 8.06
CA MET A 146 7.94 -3.03 9.36
C MET A 146 7.04 -3.64 10.44
N SER A 147 5.74 -3.78 10.17
CA SER A 147 4.79 -4.34 11.14
C SER A 147 5.21 -5.75 11.54
N CYS A 148 5.56 -6.60 10.57
CA CYS A 148 6.05 -7.95 10.85
C CYS A 148 7.31 -7.97 11.74
N ALA A 149 8.24 -7.04 11.51
CA ALA A 149 9.46 -6.96 12.33
C ALA A 149 9.11 -6.64 13.79
N ILE A 150 8.24 -5.65 13.96
CA ILE A 150 7.78 -5.18 15.26
C ILE A 150 7.05 -6.29 16.01
N THR A 151 6.10 -6.96 15.36
CA THR A 151 5.40 -8.13 15.91
C THR A 151 6.38 -9.13 16.49
N LEU A 152 7.34 -9.57 15.68
CA LEU A 152 8.28 -10.62 16.08
C LEU A 152 9.18 -10.16 17.24
N ILE A 153 9.55 -8.89 17.29
CA ILE A 153 10.32 -8.32 18.39
C ILE A 153 9.48 -8.32 19.68
N VAL A 154 8.21 -7.88 19.62
CA VAL A 154 7.29 -7.89 20.77
C VAL A 154 7.05 -9.31 21.26
N ASP A 155 6.75 -10.25 20.36
CA ASP A 155 6.54 -11.66 20.71
C ASP A 155 7.77 -12.26 21.38
N THR A 156 8.97 -11.97 20.84
CA THR A 156 10.24 -12.45 21.41
C THR A 156 10.49 -11.86 22.79
N TYR A 157 10.25 -10.56 22.96
CA TYR A 157 10.35 -9.90 24.25
C TYR A 157 9.41 -10.53 25.28
N CYS A 158 8.14 -10.78 24.92
CA CYS A 158 7.18 -11.42 25.80
C CYS A 158 7.68 -12.79 26.26
N VAL A 159 8.13 -13.65 25.33
CA VAL A 159 8.67 -14.98 25.68
C VAL A 159 9.90 -14.88 26.60
N GLN A 160 10.80 -13.92 26.35
CA GLN A 160 12.00 -13.73 27.17
C GLN A 160 11.70 -13.14 28.56
N CYS A 161 10.72 -12.25 28.65
CA CYS A 161 10.27 -11.65 29.91
C CYS A 161 9.73 -12.72 30.88
N TRP A 162 9.09 -13.76 30.36
CA TRP A 162 8.65 -14.90 31.18
C TRP A 162 9.78 -15.83 31.61
N ALA A 163 10.90 -15.86 30.87
CA ALA A 163 12.00 -16.78 31.12
C ALA A 163 12.99 -16.28 32.19
N ASP A 164 13.29 -14.97 32.20
CA ASP A 164 14.27 -14.37 33.11
C ASP A 164 13.59 -13.39 34.08
N TRP A 165 13.86 -13.55 35.38
CA TRP A 165 13.20 -12.80 36.47
C TRP A 165 13.83 -11.46 36.84
N ASP A 166 14.82 -10.95 36.07
CA ASP A 166 15.37 -9.61 36.33
C ASP A 166 14.40 -8.52 35.86
N VAL A 167 13.47 -8.16 36.75
CA VAL A 167 12.43 -7.16 36.48
C VAL A 167 13.02 -5.81 36.08
N ALA A 168 14.15 -5.40 36.67
CA ALA A 168 14.74 -4.08 36.42
C ALA A 168 15.28 -3.98 34.99
N GLU A 169 16.01 -4.99 34.54
CA GLU A 169 16.50 -5.07 33.16
C GLU A 169 15.33 -5.16 32.16
N ARG A 170 14.33 -5.99 32.45
CA ARG A 170 13.15 -6.18 31.59
C ARG A 170 12.33 -4.90 31.43
N VAL A 171 12.15 -4.11 32.48
CA VAL A 171 11.48 -2.81 32.41
C VAL A 171 12.25 -1.83 31.52
N HIS A 172 13.58 -1.80 31.63
CA HIS A 172 14.40 -0.93 30.78
C HIS A 172 14.32 -1.31 29.30
N GLU A 173 14.36 -2.62 29.00
CA GLU A 173 14.21 -3.14 27.66
C GLU A 173 12.82 -2.85 27.08
N TRP A 174 11.76 -3.01 27.88
CA TRP A 174 10.40 -2.63 27.49
C TRP A 174 10.27 -1.14 27.15
N ASN A 175 10.90 -0.27 27.92
CA ASN A 175 10.89 1.17 27.67
C ASN A 175 11.55 1.49 26.32
N ARG A 176 12.66 0.83 25.99
CA ARG A 176 13.33 0.95 24.68
C ARG A 176 12.44 0.46 23.55
N LEU A 177 11.81 -0.72 23.72
CA LEU A 177 10.90 -1.29 22.74
C LEU A 177 9.67 -0.41 22.51
N THR A 178 9.07 0.12 23.58
CA THR A 178 7.93 1.03 23.52
C THR A 178 8.30 2.34 22.82
N SER A 179 9.49 2.87 23.06
CA SER A 179 10.00 4.06 22.35
C SER A 179 10.16 3.78 20.84
N LEU A 180 10.73 2.63 20.48
CA LEU A 180 10.86 2.17 19.10
C LEU A 180 9.49 2.01 18.43
N LEU A 181 8.55 1.34 19.08
CA LEU A 181 7.16 1.16 18.65
C LEU A 181 6.49 2.50 18.33
N ARG A 182 6.53 3.45 19.28
CA ARG A 182 5.97 4.80 19.10
C ARG A 182 6.64 5.55 17.95
N MET A 183 7.95 5.36 17.75
CA MET A 183 8.66 5.98 16.65
C MET A 183 8.26 5.38 15.30
N VAL A 184 8.18 4.05 15.18
CA VAL A 184 7.79 3.40 13.92
C VAL A 184 6.34 3.69 13.60
N SER A 185 5.44 3.57 14.58
CA SER A 185 4.01 3.84 14.43
C SER A 185 3.76 5.25 13.89
N ARG A 186 4.33 6.30 14.52
CA ARG A 186 4.21 7.70 14.04
C ARG A 186 4.70 7.93 12.61
N LYS A 187 5.69 7.16 12.16
CA LYS A 187 6.22 7.27 10.79
C LYS A 187 5.39 6.47 9.80
N ALA A 188 4.95 5.26 10.18
CA ALA A 188 4.11 4.39 9.37
C ALA A 188 2.71 4.96 9.19
N GLU A 189 2.17 5.66 10.19
CA GLU A 189 0.82 6.23 10.21
C GLU A 189 0.53 7.11 8.98
N LYS A 190 1.47 7.96 8.56
CA LYS A 190 1.28 8.83 7.39
C LYS A 190 1.20 8.03 6.10
N SER A 191 2.14 7.12 5.89
CA SER A 191 2.14 6.24 4.73
C SER A 191 0.92 5.34 4.71
N PHE A 192 0.49 4.88 5.88
CA PHE A 192 -0.71 4.06 6.06
C PHE A 192 -1.97 4.83 5.63
N LEU A 193 -2.15 6.05 6.13
CA LEU A 193 -3.31 6.87 5.78
C LEU A 193 -3.35 7.19 4.27
N ILE A 194 -2.21 7.52 3.67
CA ILE A 194 -2.13 7.78 2.22
C ILE A 194 -2.51 6.53 1.42
N LEU A 195 -2.01 5.35 1.81
CA LEU A 195 -2.35 4.11 1.13
C LEU A 195 -3.83 3.76 1.28
N GLN A 196 -4.39 3.87 2.48
CA GLN A 196 -5.78 3.56 2.74
C GLN A 196 -6.72 4.48 1.98
N THR A 197 -6.45 5.78 1.99
CA THR A 197 -7.25 6.78 1.24
C THR A 197 -7.15 6.57 -0.28
N THR A 198 -5.96 6.25 -0.79
CA THR A 198 -5.77 5.92 -2.22
C THR A 198 -6.54 4.66 -2.60
N ALA A 199 -6.45 3.59 -1.80
CA ALA A 199 -7.14 2.33 -2.06
C ALA A 199 -8.67 2.49 -1.99
N LEU A 200 -9.17 3.24 -1.00
CA LEU A 200 -10.60 3.54 -0.87
C LEU A 200 -11.11 4.40 -2.03
N ALA A 201 -10.38 5.46 -2.40
CA ALA A 201 -10.74 6.28 -3.55
C ALA A 201 -10.83 5.43 -4.83
N MET A 202 -9.82 4.58 -5.08
CA MET A 202 -9.85 3.65 -6.21
C MET A 202 -11.04 2.71 -6.17
N LEU A 203 -11.39 2.14 -5.02
CA LEU A 203 -12.57 1.28 -4.87
C LEU A 203 -13.87 2.01 -5.15
N PHE A 204 -14.04 3.23 -4.62
CA PHE A 204 -15.23 4.03 -4.90
C PHE A 204 -15.34 4.37 -6.37
N LEU A 205 -14.22 4.68 -7.02
CA LEU A 205 -14.20 4.91 -8.45
C LEU A 205 -14.63 3.65 -9.21
N CYS A 206 -14.03 2.50 -8.92
CA CYS A 206 -14.41 1.23 -9.55
C CYS A 206 -15.89 0.91 -9.35
N ALA A 207 -16.40 1.10 -8.13
CA ALA A 207 -17.81 0.89 -7.83
C ALA A 207 -18.71 1.85 -8.60
N SER A 208 -18.34 3.14 -8.71
CA SER A 208 -19.12 4.11 -9.48
C SER A 208 -19.16 3.78 -10.96
N GLU A 209 -18.07 3.27 -11.53
CA GLU A 209 -18.05 2.84 -12.93
C GLU A 209 -19.02 1.68 -13.18
N VAL A 210 -19.00 0.68 -12.29
CA VAL A 210 -19.89 -0.49 -12.39
C VAL A 210 -21.36 -0.07 -12.25
N VAL A 211 -21.67 0.84 -11.31
CA VAL A 211 -23.04 1.30 -11.04
C VAL A 211 -23.55 2.22 -12.16
N VAL A 212 -22.74 3.16 -12.65
CA VAL A 212 -23.16 4.18 -13.61
C VAL A 212 -23.19 3.62 -15.04
N HIS A 213 -22.17 2.87 -15.45
CA HIS A 213 -22.04 2.42 -16.84
C HIS A 213 -22.58 1.00 -17.08
N GLY A 214 -23.23 0.39 -16.09
CA GLY A 214 -24.06 -0.81 -16.28
C GLY A 214 -23.33 -2.06 -16.78
N GLY A 215 -22.00 -2.14 -16.61
CA GLY A 215 -21.22 -3.31 -17.02
C GLY A 215 -20.41 -3.14 -18.31
N GLY A 216 -19.67 -2.03 -18.43
CA GLY A 216 -18.55 -1.95 -19.36
C GLY A 216 -17.52 -3.07 -19.16
N SER A 217 -16.45 -3.10 -19.97
CA SER A 217 -15.42 -4.16 -19.94
C SER A 217 -15.00 -4.51 -18.50
N PRO A 218 -15.22 -5.75 -18.03
CA PRO A 218 -15.04 -6.13 -16.62
C PRO A 218 -13.57 -6.20 -16.22
N PHE A 219 -12.65 -6.18 -17.19
CA PHE A 219 -11.22 -6.37 -16.96
C PHE A 219 -10.59 -5.21 -16.17
N TRP A 220 -10.99 -3.97 -16.46
CA TRP A 220 -10.49 -2.79 -15.75
C TRP A 220 -10.90 -2.74 -14.26
N PRO A 221 -12.21 -2.82 -13.90
CA PRO A 221 -12.60 -2.76 -12.49
C PRO A 221 -12.11 -3.99 -11.74
N SER A 222 -12.00 -5.15 -12.40
CA SER A 222 -11.40 -6.35 -11.81
C SER A 222 -9.90 -6.15 -11.51
N ALA A 223 -9.13 -5.53 -12.40
CA ALA A 223 -7.70 -5.27 -12.18
C ALA A 223 -7.48 -4.36 -10.97
N ALA A 224 -8.28 -3.30 -10.86
CA ALA A 224 -8.24 -2.38 -9.73
C ALA A 224 -8.77 -3.02 -8.43
N ALA A 225 -9.83 -3.84 -8.49
CA ALA A 225 -10.36 -4.58 -7.36
C ALA A 225 -9.35 -5.58 -6.79
N VAL A 226 -8.69 -6.37 -7.65
CA VAL A 226 -7.65 -7.34 -7.20
C VAL A 226 -6.53 -6.62 -6.46
N LEU A 227 -6.07 -5.47 -6.98
CA LEU A 227 -5.01 -4.69 -6.34
C LEU A 227 -5.48 -4.09 -5.00
N THR A 228 -6.64 -3.46 -4.98
CA THR A 228 -7.18 -2.78 -3.80
C THR A 228 -7.57 -3.76 -2.69
N ILE A 229 -8.23 -4.87 -3.03
CA ILE A 229 -8.54 -5.95 -2.08
C ILE A 229 -7.24 -6.55 -1.53
N GLY A 230 -6.24 -6.81 -2.39
CA GLY A 230 -4.94 -7.30 -1.95
C GLY A 230 -4.27 -6.37 -0.94
N VAL A 231 -4.32 -5.06 -1.21
CA VAL A 231 -3.81 -4.02 -0.32
C VAL A 231 -4.61 -3.95 1.00
N LEU A 232 -5.94 -4.02 0.95
CA LEU A 232 -6.79 -4.03 2.14
C LEU A 232 -6.61 -5.29 3.00
N LEU A 233 -6.53 -6.47 2.40
CA LEU A 233 -6.29 -7.73 3.12
C LEU A 233 -4.91 -7.73 3.78
N ALA A 234 -3.90 -7.19 3.10
CA ALA A 234 -2.60 -6.94 3.70
C ALA A 234 -2.71 -6.03 4.93
N PHE A 235 -3.57 -5.00 4.88
CA PHE A 235 -3.79 -4.10 6.01
C PHE A 235 -4.52 -4.75 7.18
N PHE A 236 -5.63 -5.45 6.95
CA PHE A 236 -6.34 -6.17 8.02
C PHE A 236 -5.40 -7.14 8.72
N LYS A 237 -4.60 -7.89 7.95
CA LYS A 237 -3.60 -8.81 8.50
C LYS A 237 -2.45 -8.11 9.25
N ALA A 238 -2.20 -6.84 8.99
CA ALA A 238 -1.24 -6.04 9.74
C ALA A 238 -1.85 -5.42 11.00
N ALA A 239 -3.17 -5.24 11.05
CA ALA A 239 -3.92 -4.72 12.19
C ALA A 239 -4.31 -5.82 13.21
N ASP A 240 -4.38 -7.09 12.78
CA ASP A 240 -4.56 -8.25 13.65
C ASP A 240 -3.36 -8.53 14.59
N VAL A 241 -2.36 -7.64 14.61
CA VAL A 241 -1.15 -7.74 15.42
C VAL A 241 -1.07 -6.60 16.42
#